data_AF-A0AA47G9W4-F1
#
_entry.id   AF-A0AA47G9W4-F1
#
_cell.length_a   1.000
_cell.length_b   1.000
_cell.length_c   1.000
_cell.angle_alpha   90.00
_cell.angle_beta   90.00
_cell.angle_gamma   90.00
#
_symmetry.space_group_name_H-M   'P 1'
#
loop_
_entity.id
_entity.type
_entity.pdbx_description
1 polymer ?
#
loop_
_entity_poly.entity_id
_entity_poly.type
_entity_poly.pdbx_seq_one_letter_code
_entity_poly.pdbx_strand_id
1 'polypeptide(L)'
;MVILGIIGVFIGILLIIWFSVKGLHIIIAAPLSALVVILANQMDIFGSLIGQENSYMTALAGFLINNFAIFLLGAVLAQYMEKSNATVSIANFILSKVGMGSKYMIMVAIMAIAALLTYGGISLFVVMFAVVPLAKRIFKQMDIN
;
A
#
# COMPACT_ATOMS: atom_id res chain seq x y z
N MET A 1 -29.04 -14.11 -8.61
CA MET A 1 -27.77 -13.75 -9.30
C MET A 1 -27.01 -12.65 -8.57
N VAL A 2 -27.64 -11.55 -8.15
CA VAL A 2 -26.99 -10.46 -7.39
C VAL A 2 -26.34 -10.93 -6.06
N ILE A 3 -27.03 -11.78 -5.30
CA ILE A 3 -26.52 -12.29 -4.02
C ILE A 3 -25.25 -13.14 -4.18
N LEU A 4 -25.19 -13.96 -5.24
CA LEU A 4 -24.00 -14.77 -5.54
C LEU A 4 -22.81 -13.88 -5.93
N GLY A 5 -23.06 -12.81 -6.68
CA GLY A 5 -22.06 -11.83 -7.06
C GLY A 5 -21.49 -11.07 -5.85
N ILE A 6 -22.36 -10.63 -4.93
CA ILE A 6 -21.94 -9.97 -3.68
C ILE A 6 -21.09 -10.91 -2.83
N ILE A 7 -21.51 -12.17 -2.68
CA ILE A 7 -20.75 -13.20 -1.96
C ILE A 7 -19.39 -13.42 -2.65
N GLY A 8 -19.36 -13.48 -3.98
CA GLY A 8 -18.14 -13.57 -4.77
C GLY A 8 -17.16 -12.43 -4.51
N VAL A 9 -17.65 -11.18 -4.44
CA VAL A 9 -16.83 -10.01 -4.09
C VAL A 9 -16.26 -10.13 -2.68
N PHE A 10 -17.09 -10.49 -1.69
CA PHE A 10 -16.63 -10.69 -0.31
C PHE A 10 -15.56 -11.78 -0.23
N ILE A 11 -15.76 -12.91 -0.91
CA ILE A 11 -14.78 -13.99 -0.98
C ILE A 11 -13.49 -13.49 -1.64
N GLY A 12 -13.58 -12.77 -2.77
CA GLY A 12 -12.42 -12.21 -3.47
C GLY A 12 -11.59 -11.29 -2.57
N ILE A 13 -12.24 -10.41 -1.81
CA ILE A 13 -11.59 -9.52 -0.85
C ILE A 13 -10.90 -10.31 0.27
N LEU A 14 -11.57 -11.30 0.86
CA LEU A 14 -10.95 -12.15 1.88
C LEU A 14 -9.75 -12.93 1.32
N LEU A 15 -9.85 -13.38 0.06
CA LEU A 15 -8.80 -14.14 -0.63
C LEU A 15 -7.56 -13.29 -0.89
N ILE A 16 -7.72 -12.06 -1.38
CA ILE A 16 -6.57 -11.18 -1.64
C ILE A 16 -5.85 -10.80 -0.34
N ILE A 17 -6.61 -10.56 0.74
CA ILE A 17 -6.04 -10.30 2.07
C ILE A 17 -5.28 -11.53 2.55
N TRP A 18 -5.87 -12.71 2.46
CA TRP A 18 -5.24 -13.95 2.90
C TRP A 18 -3.98 -14.29 2.10
N PHE A 19 -4.00 -14.11 0.78
CA PHE A 19 -2.82 -14.28 -0.07
C PHE A 19 -1.72 -13.26 0.25
N SER A 20 -2.09 -11.99 0.50
CA SER A 20 -1.14 -10.94 0.90
C SER A 20 -0.46 -11.28 2.23
N VAL A 21 -1.21 -11.77 3.23
CA VAL A 21 -0.66 -12.22 4.52
C VAL A 21 0.24 -13.45 4.38
N LYS A 22 -0.04 -14.35 3.42
CA LYS A 22 0.82 -15.50 3.10
C LYS A 22 2.10 -15.12 2.36
N GLY A 23 2.34 -13.83 2.07
CA GLY A 23 3.55 -13.37 1.38
C GLY A 23 3.54 -13.63 -0.12
N LEU A 24 2.37 -13.94 -0.72
CA LEU A 24 2.26 -13.98 -2.18
C LEU A 24 2.38 -12.56 -2.72
N HIS A 25 3.17 -12.41 -3.78
CA HIS A 25 3.34 -11.11 -4.43
C HIS A 25 1.98 -10.58 -4.91
N ILE A 26 1.67 -9.32 -4.57
CA ILE A 26 0.33 -8.77 -4.81
C ILE A 26 -0.06 -8.75 -6.29
N ILE A 27 0.92 -8.65 -7.19
CA ILE A 27 0.73 -8.75 -8.65
C ILE A 27 0.11 -10.10 -9.06
N ILE A 28 0.39 -11.18 -8.33
CA ILE A 28 -0.18 -12.52 -8.60
C ILE A 28 -1.49 -12.70 -7.83
N ALA A 29 -1.54 -12.23 -6.57
CA ALA A 29 -2.72 -12.36 -5.73
C ALA A 29 -3.94 -11.60 -6.25
N ALA A 30 -3.74 -10.41 -6.84
CA ALA A 30 -4.83 -9.58 -7.34
C ALA A 30 -5.57 -10.19 -8.55
N PRO A 31 -4.91 -10.68 -9.61
CA PRO A 31 -5.58 -11.42 -10.68
C PRO A 31 -6.27 -12.71 -10.19
N LEU A 32 -5.66 -13.45 -9.26
CA LEU A 32 -6.25 -14.68 -8.71
C LEU A 32 -7.54 -14.40 -7.94
N SER A 33 -7.55 -13.35 -7.12
CA SER A 33 -8.77 -12.94 -6.41
C SER A 33 -9.83 -12.39 -7.36
N ALA A 34 -9.44 -11.62 -8.38
CA ALA A 34 -10.34 -11.15 -9.43
C ALA A 34 -10.99 -12.32 -10.19
N LEU A 35 -10.24 -13.40 -10.48
CA LEU A 35 -10.77 -14.60 -11.11
C LEU A 35 -11.91 -15.23 -10.30
N VAL A 36 -11.80 -15.28 -8.97
CA VAL A 36 -12.88 -15.80 -8.12
C VAL A 36 -14.14 -14.94 -8.21
N VAL A 37 -13.98 -13.62 -8.25
CA VAL A 37 -15.12 -12.70 -8.42
C VAL A 37 -15.77 -12.88 -9.80
N ILE A 38 -14.95 -13.00 -10.85
CA ILE A 38 -15.40 -13.20 -12.25
C ILE A 38 -16.18 -14.50 -12.38
N LEU A 39 -15.65 -15.61 -11.82
CA LEU A 39 -16.31 -16.92 -11.82
C LEU A 39 -17.63 -16.90 -11.04
N ALA A 40 -17.67 -16.23 -9.88
CA ALA A 40 -18.89 -16.10 -9.08
C ALA A 40 -19.98 -15.27 -9.77
N ASN A 41 -19.59 -14.33 -10.65
CA ASN A 41 -20.52 -13.49 -11.43
C ASN A 41 -20.81 -14.03 -12.84
N GLN A 42 -20.27 -15.20 -13.22
CA GLN A 42 -20.40 -15.79 -14.57
C GLN A 42 -19.98 -14.82 -15.69
N MET A 43 -18.97 -13.99 -15.45
CA MET A 43 -18.43 -13.06 -16.44
C MET A 43 -17.41 -13.77 -17.34
N ASP A 44 -17.19 -13.25 -18.55
CA ASP A 44 -16.15 -13.77 -19.45
C ASP A 44 -14.76 -13.60 -18.82
N ILE A 45 -14.02 -14.69 -18.69
CA ILE A 45 -12.74 -14.72 -17.96
C ILE A 45 -11.70 -13.87 -18.68
N PHE A 46 -11.58 -14.01 -20.00
CA PHE A 46 -10.56 -13.29 -20.76
C PHE A 46 -10.92 -11.81 -20.91
N GLY A 47 -12.17 -11.51 -21.26
CA GLY A 47 -12.66 -10.13 -21.37
C GLY A 47 -12.58 -9.36 -20.06
N SER A 48 -12.91 -9.99 -18.93
CA SER A 48 -12.95 -9.29 -17.63
C SER A 48 -11.56 -9.17 -16.98
N LEU A 49 -10.60 -10.03 -17.33
CA LEU A 49 -9.25 -9.97 -16.74
C LEU A 49 -8.28 -9.12 -17.58
N ILE A 50 -8.26 -9.32 -18.91
CA ILE A 50 -7.27 -8.74 -19.84
C ILE A 50 -7.94 -7.96 -20.99
N GLY A 51 -9.27 -7.96 -21.08
CA GLY A 51 -10.00 -7.26 -22.14
C GLY A 51 -9.81 -5.74 -22.12
N GLN A 52 -10.29 -5.08 -23.17
CA GLN A 52 -10.06 -3.65 -23.38
C GLN A 52 -11.02 -2.77 -22.56
N GLU A 53 -12.26 -3.20 -22.34
CA GLU A 53 -13.28 -2.42 -21.63
C GLU A 53 -13.69 -3.08 -20.31
N ASN A 54 -13.78 -2.28 -19.24
CA ASN A 54 -14.22 -2.71 -17.90
C ASN A 54 -13.49 -3.93 -17.31
N SER A 55 -12.25 -4.18 -17.74
CA SER A 55 -11.42 -5.27 -17.25
C SER A 55 -10.58 -4.86 -16.04
N TYR A 56 -10.11 -5.85 -15.29
CA TYR A 56 -9.11 -5.67 -14.24
C TYR A 56 -7.87 -4.92 -14.76
N MET A 57 -7.35 -5.32 -15.94
CA MET A 57 -6.15 -4.70 -16.52
C MET A 57 -6.37 -3.24 -16.89
N THR A 58 -7.51 -2.90 -17.51
CA THR A 58 -7.85 -1.51 -17.86
C THR A 58 -8.01 -0.65 -16.62
N ALA A 59 -8.66 -1.16 -15.56
CA ALA A 59 -8.80 -0.46 -14.29
C ALA A 59 -7.43 -0.22 -13.61
N LEU A 60 -6.57 -1.24 -13.60
CA LEU A 60 -5.21 -1.15 -13.06
C LEU A 60 -4.37 -0.14 -13.85
N ALA A 61 -4.38 -0.21 -15.18
CA ALA A 61 -3.65 0.71 -16.04
C ALA A 61 -4.14 2.15 -15.86
N GLY A 62 -5.47 2.36 -15.84
CA GLY A 62 -6.08 3.66 -15.58
C GLY A 62 -5.68 4.23 -14.22
N PHE A 63 -5.66 3.40 -13.18
CA PHE A 63 -5.18 3.80 -11.85
C PHE A 63 -3.71 4.24 -11.88
N LEU A 64 -2.83 3.48 -12.53
CA LEU A 64 -1.41 3.82 -12.65
C LEU A 64 -1.18 5.11 -13.42
N ILE A 65 -1.88 5.30 -14.55
CA ILE A 65 -1.77 6.50 -15.39
C ILE A 65 -2.24 7.73 -14.60
N ASN A 66 -3.41 7.64 -13.96
CA ASN A 66 -3.99 8.76 -13.21
C ASN A 66 -3.13 9.17 -12.01
N ASN A 67 -2.42 8.22 -11.39
CA ASN A 67 -1.55 8.47 -10.24
C ASN A 67 -0.06 8.53 -10.61
N PHE A 68 0.28 8.54 -11.90
CA PHE A 68 1.66 8.40 -12.36
C PHE A 68 2.57 9.50 -11.80
N ALA A 69 2.15 10.76 -11.89
CA ALA A 69 2.92 11.89 -11.37
C ALA A 69 3.13 11.77 -9.85
N ILE A 70 2.10 11.34 -9.11
CA ILE A 70 2.14 11.15 -7.66
C ILE A 70 3.13 10.04 -7.30
N PHE A 71 3.08 8.90 -8.00
CA PHE A 71 4.01 7.79 -7.79
C PHE A 71 5.45 8.14 -8.17
N LEU A 72 5.65 8.83 -9.29
CA LEU A 72 6.96 9.25 -9.76
C LEU A 72 7.60 10.24 -8.76
N LEU A 73 6.89 11.32 -8.43
CA LEU A 73 7.38 12.33 -7.49
C LEU A 73 7.54 11.76 -6.08
N GLY A 74 6.62 10.89 -5.66
CA GLY A 74 6.71 10.17 -4.40
C GLY A 74 7.96 9.29 -4.32
N ALA A 75 8.26 8.52 -5.37
CA ALA A 75 9.47 7.70 -5.44
C ALA A 75 10.75 8.56 -5.43
N VAL A 76 10.77 9.68 -6.16
CA VAL A 76 11.89 10.63 -6.14
C VAL A 76 12.08 11.23 -4.75
N LEU A 77 11.01 11.66 -4.09
CA LEU A 77 11.04 12.18 -2.72
C LEU A 77 11.58 11.14 -1.75
N ALA A 78 11.06 9.91 -1.80
CA ALA A 78 11.50 8.81 -0.95
C ALA A 78 13.01 8.57 -1.09
N GLN A 79 13.48 8.50 -2.35
CA GLN A 79 14.90 8.28 -2.63
C GLN A 79 15.77 9.47 -2.19
N TYR A 80 15.28 10.70 -2.40
CA TYR A 80 15.96 11.92 -1.97
C TYR A 80 16.07 12.00 -0.45
N MET A 81 15.00 11.70 0.28
CA MET A 81 15.00 11.61 1.75
C MET A 81 15.97 10.56 2.28
N GLU A 82 16.09 9.41 1.60
CA GLU A 82 17.07 8.38 1.96
C GLU A 82 18.52 8.84 1.73
N LYS A 83 18.80 9.54 0.62
CA LYS A 83 20.16 9.98 0.23
C LYS A 83 20.64 11.23 0.96
N SER A 84 19.73 12.16 1.26
CA SER A 84 20.04 13.43 1.97
C SER A 84 20.34 13.25 3.47
N ASN A 85 20.22 12.03 4.01
CA ASN A 85 20.21 11.76 5.45
C ASN A 85 19.14 12.53 6.25
N ALA A 86 18.18 13.21 5.58
CA ALA A 86 17.05 13.86 6.24
C ALA A 86 16.28 12.85 7.12
N THR A 87 16.14 11.62 6.61
CA THR A 87 15.50 10.52 7.33
C THR A 87 16.21 10.18 8.64
N VAL A 88 17.54 10.31 8.72
CA VAL A 88 18.32 10.06 9.95
C VAL A 88 18.08 11.16 10.99
N SER A 89 18.05 12.42 10.55
CA SER A 89 17.77 13.55 11.44
C SER A 89 16.35 13.47 12.01
N ILE A 90 15.36 13.17 11.17
CA ILE A 90 13.96 13.02 11.59
C ILE A 90 13.81 11.81 12.53
N ALA A 91 14.45 10.68 12.22
CA ALA A 91 14.45 9.50 13.09
C ALA A 91 15.03 9.83 14.47
N ASN A 92 16.19 10.48 14.54
CA ASN A 92 16.83 10.88 15.80
C ASN A 92 15.95 11.86 16.61
N PHE A 93 15.26 12.78 15.94
CA PHE A 93 14.31 13.70 16.57
C PHE A 93 13.09 12.98 17.16
N ILE A 94 12.55 11.99 16.44
CA ILE A 94 11.43 11.18 16.94
C ILE A 94 11.89 10.32 18.12
N LEU A 95 13.04 9.65 17.98
CA LEU A 95 13.60 8.79 19.03
C LEU A 95 13.95 9.57 20.31
N SER A 96 14.41 10.81 20.20
CA SER A 96 14.70 11.67 21.36
C SER A 96 13.43 12.14 22.09
N LYS A 97 12.32 12.31 21.36
CA LYS A 97 11.01 12.68 21.93
C LYS A 97 10.25 11.50 22.53
N VAL A 98 10.29 10.35 21.87
CA VAL A 98 9.48 9.16 22.21
C VAL A 98 10.24 8.23 23.18
N GLY A 99 11.58 8.28 23.17
CA GLY A 99 12.44 7.39 23.93
C GLY A 99 12.59 6.02 23.27
N MET A 100 13.77 5.40 23.44
CA MET A 100 14.09 4.06 22.91
C MET A 100 13.48 2.90 23.73
N GLY A 101 12.57 3.20 24.66
CA GLY A 101 12.10 2.23 25.66
C GLY A 101 11.11 1.17 25.15
N SER A 102 10.43 1.39 24.01
CA SER A 102 9.46 0.42 23.49
C SER A 102 9.22 0.56 21.98
N LYS A 103 9.34 -0.57 21.26
CA LYS A 103 9.03 -0.70 19.82
C LYS A 103 7.63 -0.17 19.47
N TYR A 104 6.67 -0.40 20.36
CA TYR A 104 5.28 0.02 20.19
C TYR A 104 5.13 1.54 20.11
N MET A 105 5.90 2.28 20.90
CA MET A 105 5.79 3.73 21.01
C MET A 105 6.22 4.42 19.71
N ILE A 106 7.21 3.84 19.03
CA ILE A 106 7.66 4.30 17.71
C ILE A 106 6.68 3.94 16.61
N MET A 107 6.09 2.74 16.64
CA MET A 107 5.02 2.39 15.70
C MET A 107 3.84 3.38 15.82
N VAL A 108 3.46 3.73 17.05
CA VAL A 108 2.41 4.74 17.31
C VAL A 108 2.83 6.13 16.82
N ALA A 109 4.10 6.54 17.01
CA ALA A 109 4.58 7.83 16.51
C ALA A 109 4.56 7.90 14.97
N ILE A 110 5.02 6.85 14.29
CA ILE A 110 4.96 6.74 12.83
C ILE A 110 3.50 6.76 12.36
N MET A 111 2.61 6.03 13.03
CA MET A 111 1.18 6.02 12.73
C MET A 111 0.55 7.41 12.93
N ALA A 112 0.91 8.13 13.99
CA ALA A 112 0.41 9.47 14.26
C ALA A 112 0.88 10.48 13.20
N ILE A 113 2.13 10.39 12.75
CA ILE A 113 2.66 11.21 11.65
C ILE A 113 1.89 10.91 10.36
N ALA A 114 1.71 9.63 10.03
CA ALA A 114 0.95 9.23 8.85
C ALA A 114 -0.50 9.76 8.93
N ALA A 115 -1.16 9.60 10.08
CA ALA A 115 -2.52 10.07 10.31
C ALA A 115 -2.64 11.60 10.19
N LEU A 116 -1.71 12.37 10.76
CA LEU A 116 -1.66 13.83 10.64
C LEU A 116 -1.47 14.28 9.19
N LEU A 117 -0.56 13.65 8.45
CA LEU A 117 -0.34 13.95 7.04
C LEU A 117 -1.58 13.65 6.21
N THR A 118 -2.24 12.50 6.46
CA THR A 118 -3.50 12.15 5.79
C THR A 118 -4.63 13.12 6.16
N TYR A 119 -4.74 13.54 7.41
CA TYR A 119 -5.71 14.55 7.84
C TYR A 119 -5.43 15.93 7.24
N GLY A 120 -4.17 16.24 6.93
CA GLY A 120 -3.76 17.46 6.21
C GLY A 120 -4.17 17.52 4.74
N GLY A 121 -5.01 16.58 4.27
CA GLY A 121 -5.49 16.53 2.88
C GLY A 121 -4.48 15.87 1.92
N ILE A 122 -3.40 15.28 2.43
CA ILE A 122 -2.42 14.57 1.62
C ILE A 122 -2.95 13.15 1.34
N SER A 123 -2.93 12.75 0.06
CA SER A 123 -3.31 11.40 -0.35
C SER A 123 -2.46 10.34 0.37
N LEU A 124 -3.09 9.27 0.85
CA LEU A 124 -2.44 8.12 1.50
C LEU A 124 -1.27 7.55 0.68
N PHE A 125 -1.37 7.59 -0.66
CA PHE A 125 -0.30 7.15 -1.55
C PHE A 125 0.99 7.97 -1.37
N VAL A 126 0.87 9.30 -1.24
CA VAL A 126 2.02 10.19 -1.01
C VAL A 126 2.60 9.98 0.38
N VAL A 127 1.72 9.83 1.38
CA VAL A 127 2.12 9.61 2.78
C VAL A 127 3.02 8.37 2.89
N MET A 128 2.67 7.28 2.19
CA MET A 128 3.50 6.07 2.16
C MET A 128 4.93 6.32 1.67
N PHE A 129 5.14 7.16 0.65
CA PHE A 129 6.49 7.46 0.15
C PHE A 129 7.36 8.23 1.15
N ALA A 130 6.77 9.09 1.98
CA ALA A 130 7.49 9.80 3.02
C ALA A 130 7.73 8.93 4.26
N VAL A 131 6.73 8.14 4.65
CA VAL A 131 6.72 7.35 5.88
C VAL A 131 7.57 6.09 5.76
N VAL A 132 7.59 5.42 4.61
CA VAL A 132 8.34 4.16 4.43
C VAL A 132 9.86 4.32 4.65
N PRO A 133 10.55 5.30 4.02
CA PRO A 133 11.96 5.56 4.32
C PRO A 133 12.22 5.83 5.80
N LEU A 134 11.33 6.62 6.42
CA LEU A 134 11.41 6.98 7.83
C LEU A 134 11.29 5.76 8.74
N ALA A 135 10.24 4.98 8.56
CA ALA A 135 10.01 3.75 9.31
C ALA A 135 11.21 2.80 9.20
N LYS A 136 11.69 2.57 7.97
CA LYS A 136 12.85 1.70 7.71
C LYS A 136 14.11 2.16 8.46
N ARG A 137 14.39 3.47 8.49
CA ARG A 137 15.55 4.01 9.24
C ARG A 137 15.38 3.86 10.74
N ILE A 138 14.20 4.14 11.28
CA ILE A 138 13.95 4.02 12.72
C ILE A 138 14.03 2.55 13.17
N PHE A 139 13.44 1.62 12.41
CA PHE A 139 13.55 0.18 12.70
C PHE A 139 15.01 -0.30 12.69
N LYS A 140 15.79 0.13 11.69
CA LYS A 140 17.22 -0.17 11.62
C LYS A 140 18.01 0.39 12.82
N GLN A 141 17.68 1.59 13.31
CA GLN A 141 18.35 2.19 14.49
C GLN A 141 18.00 1.48 15.80
N MET A 142 16.84 0.84 15.88
CA MET A 142 16.43 0.02 17.02
C MET A 142 16.91 -1.43 16.96
N ASP A 143 17.74 -1.80 15.98
CA ASP A 143 18.17 -3.18 15.72
C ASP A 143 16.98 -4.14 15.50
N ILE A 144 15.97 -3.64 14.79
CA ILE A 144 14.79 -4.41 14.38
C ILE A 144 14.91 -4.57 12.87
N ASN A 145 15.31 -5.78 12.46
CA ASN A 145 15.36 -6.16 11.04
C ASN A 145 13.96 -6.23 10.42
#